data_AF-A0A5D3KI73-F1
#
_entry.id   AF-A0A5D3KI73-F1
#
_cell.length_a   1.000
_cell.length_b   1.000
_cell.length_c   1.000
_cell.angle_alpha   90.00
_cell.angle_beta   90.00
_cell.angle_gamma   90.00
#
_symmetry.space_group_name_H-M   'P 1'
#
loop_
_entity.id
_entity.type
_entity.pdbx_description
1 polymer ?
#
loop_
_entity_poly.entity_id
_entity_poly.type
_entity_poly.pdbx_seq_one_letter_code
_entity_poly.pdbx_strand_id
1 'polypeptide(L)'
;MSRRRWIGIVVALAVPVGFLCVVLIDNVMHEFGACRVVRQRAFASPSGSQLVVVVWKTCGATVPDSTQASIVARGRTFSPESTPTFVSVRGHLDVVVAWNSERAVRIGFIPEAAQIDKRDQRAGDITINYE
;
A
#
# COMPACT_ATOMS: atom_id res chain seq x y z
N MET A 1 7.31 -58.34 -9.47
CA MET A 1 7.83 -56.95 -9.61
C MET A 1 8.06 -56.38 -8.20
N SER A 2 9.30 -56.06 -7.83
CA SER A 2 9.73 -55.92 -6.42
C SER A 2 9.21 -54.64 -5.73
N ARG A 3 8.68 -54.79 -4.51
CA ARG A 3 8.09 -53.75 -3.63
C ARG A 3 9.00 -52.52 -3.47
N ARG A 4 10.32 -52.70 -3.56
CA ARG A 4 11.33 -51.62 -3.49
C ARG A 4 11.32 -50.69 -4.71
N ARG A 5 11.02 -51.19 -5.92
CA ARG A 5 10.89 -50.35 -7.14
C ARG A 5 9.63 -49.49 -7.09
N TRP A 6 8.55 -49.99 -6.50
CA TRP A 6 7.32 -49.21 -6.30
C TRP A 6 7.50 -48.07 -5.30
N ILE A 7 8.20 -48.31 -4.20
CA ILE A 7 8.51 -47.26 -3.21
C ILE A 7 9.34 -46.13 -3.84
N GLY A 8 10.34 -46.47 -4.67
CA GLY A 8 11.14 -45.47 -5.39
C GLY A 8 10.33 -44.60 -6.35
N ILE A 9 9.35 -45.18 -7.05
CA ILE A 9 8.46 -44.45 -7.97
C ILE A 9 7.50 -43.53 -7.19
N VAL A 10 6.94 -44.01 -6.08
CA VAL A 10 6.04 -43.22 -5.24
C VAL A 10 6.76 -42.02 -4.62
N VAL A 11 7.99 -42.22 -4.10
CA VAL A 11 8.79 -41.11 -3.54
C VAL A 11 9.20 -40.12 -4.65
N ALA A 12 9.58 -40.60 -5.82
CA ALA A 12 9.96 -39.75 -6.94
C ALA A 12 8.80 -38.89 -7.48
N LEU A 13 7.55 -39.34 -7.34
CA LEU A 13 6.35 -38.56 -7.68
C LEU A 13 5.89 -37.66 -6.54
N ALA A 14 6.05 -38.08 -5.28
CA ALA A 14 5.61 -37.29 -4.13
C ALA A 14 6.39 -35.98 -3.96
N VAL A 15 7.69 -35.97 -4.26
CA VAL A 15 8.53 -34.76 -4.16
C VAL A 15 8.11 -33.64 -5.13
N PRO A 16 7.99 -33.86 -6.46
CA PRO A 16 7.57 -32.81 -7.38
C PRO A 16 6.12 -32.38 -7.15
N VAL A 17 5.22 -33.30 -6.77
CA VAL A 17 3.83 -32.96 -6.43
C VAL A 17 3.77 -32.11 -5.16
N GLY A 18 4.52 -32.48 -4.12
CA GLY A 18 4.61 -31.69 -2.89
C GLY A 18 5.19 -30.29 -3.14
N PHE A 19 6.25 -30.19 -3.94
CA PHE A 19 6.84 -28.91 -4.33
C PHE A 19 5.84 -28.04 -5.11
N LEU A 20 5.11 -28.63 -6.07
CA LEU A 20 4.08 -27.93 -6.82
C LEU A 20 2.98 -27.39 -5.90
N CYS A 21 2.52 -28.18 -4.92
CA CYS A 21 1.53 -27.73 -3.94
C CYS A 21 2.04 -26.55 -3.11
N VAL A 22 3.30 -26.57 -2.66
CA VAL A 22 3.89 -25.45 -1.90
C VAL A 22 3.96 -24.19 -2.76
N VAL A 23 4.42 -24.29 -4.02
CA VAL A 23 4.46 -23.15 -4.94
C VAL A 23 3.07 -22.58 -5.21
N LEU A 24 2.06 -23.45 -5.38
CA LEU A 24 0.69 -23.00 -5.59
C LEU A 24 0.13 -22.28 -4.35
N ILE A 25 0.37 -22.81 -3.15
CA ILE A 25 -0.07 -22.16 -1.91
C ILE A 25 0.64 -20.82 -1.73
N ASP A 26 1.96 -20.75 -1.95
CA ASP A 26 2.71 -19.50 -1.82
C ASP A 26 2.20 -18.43 -2.79
N ASN A 27 1.95 -18.80 -4.05
CA ASN A 27 1.45 -17.89 -5.06
C ASN A 27 0.03 -17.37 -4.73
N VAL A 28 -0.85 -18.27 -4.27
CA VAL A 28 -2.20 -17.91 -3.81
C VAL A 28 -2.15 -16.99 -2.59
N MET A 29 -1.27 -17.29 -1.61
CA MET A 29 -1.10 -16.46 -0.42
C MET A 29 -0.49 -15.09 -0.75
N HIS A 30 0.35 -15.00 -1.77
CA HIS A 30 0.92 -13.74 -2.25
C HIS A 30 -0.19 -12.81 -2.79
N GLU A 31 -1.15 -13.33 -3.54
CA GLU A 31 -2.28 -12.53 -4.03
C GLU A 31 -3.22 -12.05 -2.91
N PHE A 32 -3.43 -12.86 -1.87
CA PHE A 32 -4.27 -12.45 -0.74
C PHE A 32 -3.59 -11.41 0.18
N GLY A 33 -2.26 -11.32 0.18
CA GLY A 33 -1.49 -10.33 0.95
C GLY A 33 -1.00 -9.13 0.14
N ALA A 34 -1.02 -9.20 -1.19
CA ALA A 34 -0.51 -8.14 -2.05
C ALA A 34 -1.46 -6.93 -2.06
N CYS A 35 -1.02 -5.87 -1.40
CA CYS A 35 -1.66 -4.58 -1.54
C CYS A 35 -1.24 -3.92 -2.84
N ARG A 36 -2.21 -3.46 -3.61
CA ARG A 36 -1.98 -2.70 -4.83
C ARG A 36 -2.43 -1.25 -4.68
N VAL A 37 -1.68 -0.35 -5.29
CA VAL A 37 -2.12 1.04 -5.47
C VAL A 37 -2.98 1.12 -6.71
N VAL A 38 -4.24 1.50 -6.54
CA VAL A 38 -5.22 1.58 -7.62
C VAL A 38 -5.27 2.99 -8.21
N ARG A 39 -4.96 4.01 -7.41
CA ARG A 39 -4.95 5.41 -7.83
C ARG A 39 -3.85 6.16 -7.11
N GLN A 40 -3.11 6.98 -7.85
CA GLN A 40 -2.09 7.86 -7.32
C GLN A 40 -2.31 9.28 -7.86
N ARG A 41 -2.34 10.26 -6.96
CA ARG A 41 -2.39 11.70 -7.29
C ARG A 41 -1.24 12.39 -6.57
N ALA A 42 -0.60 13.35 -7.24
CA ALA A 42 0.50 14.12 -6.67
C ALA A 42 0.20 15.61 -6.75
N PHE A 43 0.45 16.33 -5.67
CA PHE A 43 0.22 17.76 -5.54
C PHE A 43 1.54 18.45 -5.16
N ALA A 44 2.11 19.19 -6.09
CA ALA A 44 3.38 19.89 -5.87
C ALA A 44 3.23 21.08 -4.93
N SER A 45 4.24 21.31 -4.10
CA SER A 45 4.38 22.55 -3.33
C SER A 45 4.55 23.76 -4.26
N PRO A 46 4.40 25.01 -3.80
CA PRO A 46 4.51 26.19 -4.66
C PRO A 46 5.87 26.32 -5.38
N SER A 47 6.97 25.98 -4.72
CA SER A 47 8.33 25.84 -5.30
C SER A 47 8.51 24.52 -6.06
N GLY A 48 7.60 23.58 -5.81
CA GLY A 48 7.57 22.20 -6.24
C GLY A 48 8.71 21.35 -5.70
N SER A 49 9.44 21.82 -4.69
CA SER A 49 10.48 21.05 -3.99
C SER A 49 9.93 19.81 -3.28
N GLN A 50 8.63 19.79 -2.98
CA GLN A 50 7.94 18.72 -2.29
C GLN A 50 6.62 18.37 -2.99
N LEU A 51 6.14 17.16 -2.77
CA LEU A 51 4.94 16.59 -3.36
C LEU A 51 4.13 15.90 -2.25
N VAL A 52 2.85 16.23 -2.15
CA VAL A 52 1.91 15.37 -1.42
C VAL A 52 1.43 14.32 -2.39
N VAL A 53 1.71 13.05 -2.08
CA VAL A 53 1.26 11.91 -2.86
C VAL A 53 0.11 11.24 -2.12
N VAL A 54 -1.06 11.25 -2.75
CA VAL A 54 -2.26 10.56 -2.28
C VAL A 54 -2.39 9.25 -3.04
N VAL A 55 -2.56 8.16 -2.30
CA VAL A 55 -2.77 6.84 -2.87
C VAL A 55 -4.00 6.16 -2.33
N TRP A 56 -4.62 5.38 -3.20
CA TRP A 56 -5.67 4.43 -2.85
C TRP A 56 -5.10 3.03 -2.85
N LYS A 57 -5.15 2.38 -1.70
CA LYS A 57 -4.58 1.06 -1.47
C LYS A 57 -5.70 0.05 -1.26
N THR A 58 -5.69 -1.00 -2.07
CA THR A 58 -6.60 -2.14 -1.98
C THR A 58 -5.79 -3.38 -1.68
N CYS A 59 -6.19 -4.13 -0.65
CA CYS A 59 -5.45 -5.26 -0.13
C CYS A 59 -6.37 -6.48 -0.03
N GLY A 60 -6.40 -7.33 -1.07
CA GLY A 60 -7.15 -8.58 -1.06
C GLY A 60 -8.62 -8.49 -0.59
N ALA A 61 -9.20 -9.61 -0.18
CA ALA A 61 -10.60 -9.69 0.26
C ALA A 61 -10.82 -9.42 1.76
N THR A 62 -9.76 -9.52 2.57
CA THR A 62 -9.85 -9.49 4.03
C THR A 62 -9.38 -8.17 4.65
N VAL A 63 -8.66 -7.33 3.89
CA VAL A 63 -8.16 -6.05 4.37
C VAL A 63 -8.96 -4.93 3.73
N PRO A 64 -9.53 -4.01 4.54
CA PRO A 64 -10.30 -2.89 4.01
C PRO A 64 -9.45 -2.01 3.10
N ASP A 65 -10.09 -1.44 2.08
CA ASP A 65 -9.49 -0.38 1.28
C ASP A 65 -9.09 0.81 2.15
N SER A 66 -8.04 1.52 1.74
CA SER A 66 -7.60 2.73 2.43
C SER A 66 -7.13 3.81 1.48
N THR A 67 -7.38 5.05 1.88
CA THR A 67 -6.83 6.24 1.24
C THR A 67 -5.73 6.78 2.14
N GLN A 68 -4.54 6.97 1.58
CA GLN A 68 -3.36 7.37 2.34
C GLN A 68 -2.71 8.57 1.67
N ALA A 69 -2.09 9.44 2.47
CA ALA A 69 -1.27 10.52 1.93
C ALA A 69 0.10 10.55 2.59
N SER A 70 1.11 10.80 1.75
CA SER A 70 2.53 10.88 2.12
C SER A 70 3.12 12.14 1.53
N ILE A 71 4.23 12.61 2.12
CA ILE A 71 5.04 13.66 1.52
C ILE A 71 6.32 13.06 0.96
N VAL A 72 6.67 13.51 -0.25
CA VAL A 72 7.85 13.07 -0.98
C VAL A 72 8.61 14.30 -1.45
N ALA A 73 9.93 14.31 -1.27
CA ALA A 73 10.78 15.34 -1.85
C ALA A 73 10.86 15.18 -3.38
N ARG A 74 10.98 16.29 -4.11
CA ARG A 74 11.16 16.27 -5.57
C ARG A 74 12.36 15.39 -5.94
N GLY A 75 12.16 14.55 -6.95
CA GLY A 75 13.20 13.62 -7.43
C GLY A 75 13.31 12.32 -6.63
N ARG A 76 12.54 12.15 -5.55
CA ARG A 76 12.43 10.85 -4.86
C ARG A 76 11.26 10.07 -5.45
N THR A 77 11.50 8.79 -5.71
CA THR A 77 10.45 7.86 -6.13
C THR A 77 9.58 7.52 -4.92
N PHE A 78 8.26 7.67 -5.08
CA PHE A 78 7.29 7.25 -4.08
C PHE A 78 7.18 5.72 -4.09
N SER A 79 7.18 5.09 -2.91
CA SER A 79 6.82 3.68 -2.71
C SER A 79 5.85 3.58 -1.53
N PRO A 80 4.68 2.95 -1.69
CA PRO A 80 3.68 2.79 -0.62
C PRO A 80 4.18 2.01 0.60
N GLU A 81 5.20 1.17 0.43
CA GLU A 81 5.73 0.28 1.47
C GLU A 81 6.83 0.96 2.29
N SER A 82 7.57 1.88 1.66
CA SER A 82 8.75 2.51 2.27
C SER A 82 8.57 4.00 2.56
N THR A 83 7.60 4.66 1.92
CA THR A 83 7.33 6.08 2.15
C THR A 83 6.43 6.23 3.37
N PRO A 84 6.83 7.01 4.39
CA PRO A 84 5.98 7.23 5.54
C PRO A 84 4.71 8.01 5.14
N THR A 85 3.56 7.43 5.44
CA THR A 85 2.26 8.10 5.32
C THR A 85 2.02 8.95 6.56
N PHE A 86 1.50 10.17 6.38
CA PHE A 86 1.11 11.02 7.51
C PHE A 86 -0.39 10.91 7.81
N VAL A 87 -1.18 10.38 6.88
CA VAL A 87 -2.60 10.09 7.11
C VAL A 87 -3.00 8.81 6.39
N SER A 88 -3.86 8.03 7.04
CA SER A 88 -4.50 6.84 6.49
C SER A 88 -5.95 6.81 6.97
N VAL A 89 -6.87 6.72 6.03
CA VAL A 89 -8.32 6.63 6.29
C VAL A 89 -8.90 5.43 5.57
N ARG A 90 -9.96 4.86 6.12
CA ARG A 90 -10.62 3.71 5.54
C ARG A 90 -11.48 4.12 4.34
N GLY A 91 -11.45 3.31 3.28
CA GLY A 91 -12.20 3.47 2.05
C GLY A 91 -11.51 4.29 0.97
N HIS A 92 -12.16 4.39 -0.19
CA HIS A 92 -11.75 5.21 -1.33
C HIS A 92 -12.42 6.58 -1.24
N LEU A 93 -11.73 7.52 -0.62
CA LEU A 93 -12.21 8.90 -0.48
C LEU A 93 -11.49 9.78 -1.51
N ASP A 94 -12.23 10.73 -2.09
CA ASP A 94 -11.58 11.80 -2.82
C ASP A 94 -10.90 12.74 -1.83
N VAL A 95 -9.66 13.10 -2.14
CA VAL A 95 -8.84 13.94 -1.25
C VAL A 95 -8.64 15.29 -1.90
N VAL A 96 -8.91 16.33 -1.12
CA VAL A 96 -8.61 17.71 -1.47
C VAL A 96 -7.31 18.08 -0.77
N VAL A 97 -6.32 18.52 -1.53
CA VAL A 97 -5.01 18.94 -1.01
C VAL A 97 -4.73 20.35 -1.51
N ALA A 98 -4.38 21.23 -0.58
CA ALA A 98 -3.92 22.58 -0.87
C ALA A 98 -2.66 22.89 -0.07
N TRP A 99 -1.68 23.50 -0.72
CA TRP A 99 -0.50 24.02 -0.02
C TRP A 99 -0.79 25.46 0.42
N ASN A 100 -0.74 25.72 1.73
CA ASN A 100 -0.86 27.07 2.28
C ASN A 100 0.49 27.80 2.25
N SER A 101 1.59 27.05 2.37
CA SER A 101 2.97 27.54 2.24
C SER A 101 3.89 26.37 1.89
N GLU A 102 5.18 26.60 1.67
CA GLU A 102 6.16 25.51 1.49
C GLU A 102 6.22 24.51 2.65
N ARG A 103 5.76 24.90 3.85
CA ARG A 103 5.83 24.07 5.07
C ARG A 103 4.46 23.83 5.70
N ALA A 104 3.38 24.11 4.98
CA ALA A 104 2.03 23.92 5.49
C ALA A 104 1.11 23.37 4.40
N VAL A 105 0.56 22.19 4.65
CA VAL A 105 -0.43 21.54 3.80
C VAL A 105 -1.77 21.57 4.51
N ARG A 106 -2.83 21.81 3.75
CA ARG A 106 -4.22 21.61 4.15
C ARG A 106 -4.77 20.42 3.38
N ILE A 107 -5.43 19.51 4.09
CA ILE A 107 -5.94 18.26 3.53
C ILE A 107 -7.34 17.96 4.06
N GLY A 108 -8.25 17.62 3.15
CA GLY A 108 -9.63 17.24 3.45
C GLY A 108 -10.03 15.99 2.66
N PHE A 109 -11.09 15.32 3.12
CA PHE A 109 -11.63 14.10 2.53
C PHE A 109 -13.11 14.30 2.16
N ILE A 110 -13.49 13.82 0.99
CA ILE A 110 -14.87 13.85 0.50
C ILE A 110 -15.26 12.42 0.09
N PRO A 111 -16.30 11.82 0.71
CA PRO A 111 -16.98 12.30 1.92
C PRO A 111 -16.04 12.33 3.15
N GLU A 112 -16.51 12.91 4.26
CA GLU A 112 -15.75 12.93 5.51
C GLU A 112 -15.33 11.51 5.93
N ALA A 113 -14.11 11.39 6.43
CA ALA A 113 -13.55 10.09 6.81
C ALA A 113 -14.24 9.53 8.06
N ALA A 114 -15.10 8.53 7.86
CA ALA A 114 -15.79 7.85 8.96
C ALA A 114 -14.82 7.12 9.91
N GLN A 115 -13.69 6.64 9.39
CA GLN A 115 -12.66 5.97 10.19
C GLN A 115 -11.26 6.38 9.73
N ILE A 116 -10.46 6.79 10.72
CA ILE A 116 -9.11 7.31 10.52
C ILE A 116 -8.16 6.40 11.30
N ASP A 117 -7.35 5.65 10.56
CA ASP A 117 -6.39 4.71 11.15
C ASP A 117 -5.09 5.41 11.54
N LYS A 118 -4.73 6.50 10.84
CA LYS A 118 -3.55 7.32 11.15
C LYS A 118 -3.79 8.79 10.82
N ARG A 119 -3.34 9.69 11.69
CA ARG A 119 -3.42 11.16 11.51
C ARG A 119 -2.28 11.88 12.24
N ASP A 120 -1.24 12.23 11.50
CA ASP A 120 -0.08 12.96 12.03
C ASP A 120 -0.26 14.47 11.80
N GLN A 121 0.03 15.29 12.81
CA GLN A 121 -0.02 16.76 12.65
C GLN A 121 1.20 17.31 11.88
N ARG A 122 2.23 16.50 11.66
CA ARG A 122 3.46 16.86 10.95
C ARG A 122 4.02 15.69 10.16
N ALA A 123 4.68 16.01 9.06
CA ALA A 123 5.43 15.06 8.24
C ALA A 123 6.79 15.68 7.89
N GLY A 124 7.83 15.30 8.65
CA GLY A 124 9.10 16.02 8.64
C GLY A 124 8.90 17.47 9.10
N ASP A 125 9.35 18.42 8.29
CA ASP A 125 9.26 19.87 8.57
C ASP A 125 7.94 20.52 8.11
N ILE A 126 7.00 19.74 7.59
CA ILE A 126 5.72 20.26 7.09
C ILE A 126 4.63 20.05 8.13
N THR A 127 3.87 21.11 8.40
CA THR A 127 2.67 21.08 9.24
C THR A 127 1.46 20.65 8.41
N ILE A 128 0.67 19.74 8.95
CA ILE A 128 -0.54 19.20 8.30
C ILE A 128 -1.77 19.73 9.02
N ASN A 129 -2.60 20.47 8.28
CA ASN A 129 -3.88 20.99 8.75
C ASN A 129 -5.01 20.17 8.13
N TYR A 130 -5.86 19.60 8.97
CA TYR A 130 -7.01 18.82 8.52
C TYR A 130 -8.24 19.72 8.44
N GLU A 131 -9.03 19.56 7.37
CA GLU A 131 -10.38 20.11 7.25
C GLU A 131 -11.43 19.18 7.86
#